data_AF-A0AAU5JFK9-F1
#
_entry.id   AF-A0AAU5JFK9-F1
#
_cell.length_a   1.000
_cell.length_b   1.000
_cell.length_c   1.000
_cell.angle_alpha   90.00
_cell.angle_beta   90.00
_cell.angle_gamma   90.00
#
_symmetry.space_group_name_H-M   'P 1'
#
loop_
_entity.id
_entity.type
_entity.pdbx_description
1 polymer ?
#
loop_
_entity_poly.entity_id
_entity_poly.type
_entity_poly.pdbx_seq_one_letter_code
_entity_poly.pdbx_strand_id
1 'polypeptide(L)'
;MRSVRNVATVGALATLTLGATVVLSTTASAAPNVTPQGVCGSAYKTVNSAPIGSQGTVYLTYNSANGKNCVATIRANPGTAKAMSASIYVSDTDEWAGDDGNYTSYAGPAYVYGKGHCVSWSGSIGNVYVSVDNSNCAKLKEHRVTEVR
;
A
#
# COMPACT_ATOMS: atom_id res chain seq x y z
N MET A 1 54.16 -36.51 47.07
CA MET A 1 53.07 -36.44 48.08
C MET A 1 51.78 -36.68 47.30
N ARG A 2 51.28 -37.92 47.15
CA ARG A 2 50.31 -38.61 48.05
C ARG A 2 49.31 -37.61 48.65
N SER A 3 47.98 -37.74 48.55
CA SER A 3 47.18 -38.96 48.43
C SER A 3 45.70 -38.62 48.19
N VAL A 4 45.04 -39.41 47.33
CA VAL A 4 43.67 -39.98 47.35
C VAL A 4 42.44 -39.24 47.95
N ARG A 5 41.30 -39.40 47.26
CA ARG A 5 40.04 -40.12 47.63
C ARG A 5 38.84 -39.46 46.91
N ASN A 6 37.75 -40.08 46.43
CA ASN A 6 37.29 -41.45 46.19
C ASN A 6 35.93 -41.34 45.43
N VAL A 7 35.71 -42.21 44.42
CA VAL A 7 34.50 -43.04 44.14
C VAL A 7 33.12 -42.32 44.04
N ALA A 8 32.53 -42.13 42.85
CA ALA A 8 31.71 -43.02 41.99
C ALA A 8 30.19 -43.06 42.30
N THR A 9 29.37 -42.94 41.24
CA THR A 9 28.05 -43.56 40.97
C THR A 9 27.49 -42.88 39.70
N VAL A 10 27.64 -43.47 38.51
CA VAL A 10 26.72 -44.40 37.82
C VAL A 10 25.27 -43.88 37.77
N GLY A 11 24.92 -43.26 36.65
CA GLY A 11 23.54 -43.07 36.19
C GLY A 11 23.48 -43.45 34.71
N ALA A 12 22.89 -44.60 34.42
CA ALA A 12 22.83 -45.21 33.09
C ALA A 12 21.81 -44.52 32.16
N LEU A 13 22.08 -44.68 30.87
CA LEU A 13 21.38 -44.15 29.69
C LEU A 13 19.89 -44.53 29.61
N ALA A 14 19.06 -43.58 29.21
CA ALA A 14 17.84 -43.85 28.46
C ALA A 14 17.69 -42.80 27.33
N THR A 15 18.13 -43.15 26.14
CA THR A 15 17.82 -42.46 24.89
C THR A 15 16.42 -42.85 24.43
N LEU A 16 15.49 -41.90 24.32
CA LEU A 16 14.30 -42.01 23.48
C LEU A 16 14.32 -40.91 22.42
N THR A 17 14.25 -41.35 21.17
CA THR A 17 14.35 -40.61 19.93
C THR A 17 13.03 -40.00 19.47
N LEU A 18 13.15 -38.83 18.81
CA LEU A 18 12.38 -38.36 17.66
C LEU A 18 10.85 -38.15 17.83
N GLY A 19 10.48 -36.87 17.96
CA GLY A 19 9.13 -36.37 17.73
C GLY A 19 9.17 -34.88 17.44
N ALA A 20 9.78 -34.49 16.32
CA ALA A 20 9.79 -33.10 15.85
C ALA A 20 8.40 -32.74 15.29
N THR A 21 7.52 -32.18 16.12
CA THR A 21 6.40 -31.38 15.62
C THR A 21 6.87 -29.95 15.51
N VAL A 22 7.57 -29.64 14.42
CA VAL A 22 7.70 -28.25 13.98
C VAL A 22 6.30 -27.86 13.52
N VAL A 23 5.55 -27.19 14.39
CA VAL A 23 4.34 -26.50 13.97
C VAL A 23 4.86 -25.38 13.06
N LEU A 24 4.83 -25.58 11.74
CA LEU A 24 4.87 -24.46 10.82
C LEU A 24 3.58 -23.68 11.07
N SER A 25 3.60 -22.81 12.07
CA SER A 25 2.80 -21.61 12.01
C SER A 25 3.26 -20.89 10.75
N THR A 26 2.59 -21.17 9.63
CA THR A 26 2.55 -20.23 8.52
C THR A 26 1.92 -19.00 9.14
N THR A 27 2.75 -18.10 9.68
CA THR A 27 2.37 -16.72 9.79
C THR A 27 2.04 -16.35 8.35
N ALA A 28 0.74 -16.37 8.03
CA ALA A 28 0.24 -15.59 6.94
C ALA A 28 0.68 -14.18 7.30
N SER A 29 1.83 -13.79 6.76
CA SER A 29 2.27 -12.41 6.80
C SER A 29 1.23 -11.71 5.94
N ALA A 30 0.13 -11.29 6.56
CA ALA A 30 -0.67 -10.23 6.03
C ALA A 30 0.35 -9.13 5.73
N ALA A 31 0.64 -8.91 4.45
CA ALA A 31 1.38 -7.74 4.04
C ALA A 31 0.74 -6.55 4.78
N PRO A 32 1.52 -5.58 5.29
CA PRO A 32 0.93 -4.43 5.94
C PRO A 32 -0.17 -3.92 5.02
N ASN A 33 -1.41 -3.95 5.50
CA ASN A 33 -2.58 -3.66 4.70
C ASN A 33 -2.52 -2.17 4.36
N VAL A 34 -1.83 -1.85 3.26
CA VAL A 34 -1.69 -0.47 2.82
C VAL A 34 -3.09 -0.02 2.46
N THR A 35 -3.59 0.92 3.24
CA THR A 35 -4.88 1.54 3.02
C THR A 35 -4.66 2.97 2.54
N PRO A 36 -5.59 3.56 1.78
CA PRO A 36 -5.47 4.95 1.39
C PRO A 36 -5.44 5.89 2.60
N GLN A 37 -6.06 5.54 3.74
CA GLN A 37 -5.95 6.30 5.00
C GLN A 37 -4.60 6.11 5.70
N GLY A 38 -3.93 4.98 5.51
CA GLY A 38 -2.56 4.79 5.97
C GLY A 38 -1.56 5.66 5.19
N VAL A 39 -1.80 5.86 3.89
CA VAL A 39 -0.94 6.67 3.02
C VAL A 39 -1.26 8.17 3.12
N CYS A 40 -2.55 8.53 3.06
CA CYS A 40 -3.03 9.92 3.07
C CYS A 40 -3.27 10.49 4.47
N GLY A 41 -3.27 9.66 5.51
CA GLY A 41 -3.58 10.04 6.88
C GLY A 41 -5.02 9.71 7.31
N SER A 42 -5.20 9.42 8.60
CA SER A 42 -6.44 8.88 9.18
C SER A 42 -7.67 9.80 9.08
N ALA A 43 -7.45 11.11 8.92
CA ALA A 43 -8.51 12.10 8.74
C ALA A 43 -9.10 12.11 7.32
N TYR A 44 -8.42 11.49 6.35
CA TYR A 44 -8.89 11.43 4.97
C TYR A 44 -9.90 10.29 4.77
N LYS A 45 -10.93 10.54 3.96
CA LYS A 45 -11.94 9.54 3.57
C LYS A 45 -11.84 9.27 2.08
N THR A 46 -11.94 8.01 1.67
CA THR A 46 -12.04 7.66 0.25
C THR A 46 -13.32 8.24 -0.33
N VAL A 47 -13.20 9.07 -1.36
CA VAL A 47 -14.32 9.66 -2.08
C VAL A 47 -14.47 9.07 -3.48
N ASN A 48 -13.39 8.54 -4.05
CA ASN A 48 -13.41 7.82 -5.32
C ASN A 48 -12.23 6.83 -5.41
N SER A 49 -12.29 5.87 -6.30
CA SER A 49 -11.21 4.91 -6.57
C SER A 49 -11.33 4.31 -7.97
N ALA A 50 -10.21 3.84 -8.54
CA ALA A 50 -10.16 3.22 -9.85
C ALA A 50 -9.24 1.99 -9.88
N PRO A 51 -9.69 0.84 -10.41
CA PRO A 51 -8.84 -0.33 -10.56
C PRO A 51 -7.81 -0.10 -11.67
N ILE A 52 -6.55 -0.39 -11.41
CA ILE A 52 -5.46 -0.41 -12.39
C ILE A 52 -5.30 -1.84 -12.90
N GLY A 53 -6.26 -2.26 -13.73
CA GLY A 53 -6.42 -3.67 -14.11
C GLY A 53 -6.54 -4.57 -12.87
N SER A 54 -5.78 -5.66 -12.83
CA SER A 54 -5.63 -6.53 -11.65
C SER A 54 -4.43 -6.18 -10.76
N GLN A 55 -3.65 -5.16 -11.12
CA GLN A 55 -2.37 -4.87 -10.46
C GLN A 55 -2.53 -4.06 -9.17
N GLY A 56 -3.61 -3.30 -9.04
CA GLY A 56 -3.87 -2.47 -7.87
C GLY A 56 -5.01 -1.49 -8.09
N THR A 57 -5.04 -0.45 -7.28
CA THR A 57 -6.11 0.56 -7.27
C THR A 57 -5.51 1.92 -6.95
N VAL A 58 -5.87 2.94 -7.72
CA VAL A 58 -5.63 4.34 -7.36
C VAL A 58 -6.84 4.87 -6.60
N TYR A 59 -6.58 5.54 -5.49
CA TYR A 59 -7.59 6.09 -4.58
C TYR A 59 -7.52 7.60 -4.58
N LEU A 60 -8.68 8.24 -4.65
CA LEU A 60 -8.86 9.64 -4.31
C LEU A 60 -9.49 9.72 -2.92
N THR A 61 -8.81 10.38 -2.01
CA THR A 61 -9.31 10.66 -0.66
C THR A 61 -9.44 12.16 -0.43
N TYR A 62 -10.27 12.54 0.53
CA TYR A 62 -10.53 13.94 0.86
C TYR A 62 -10.62 14.14 2.38
N ASN A 63 -10.11 15.28 2.85
CA ASN A 63 -10.26 15.72 4.23
C ASN A 63 -11.04 17.04 4.26
N SER A 64 -12.28 16.99 4.77
CA SER A 64 -13.17 18.16 4.83
C SER A 64 -12.70 19.25 5.79
N ALA A 65 -11.84 18.93 6.76
CA ALA A 65 -11.32 19.90 7.73
C ALA A 65 -10.28 20.84 7.13
N ASN A 66 -9.51 20.39 6.14
CA ASN A 66 -8.48 21.20 5.48
C ASN A 66 -8.73 21.46 3.98
N GLY A 67 -9.76 20.84 3.41
CA GLY A 67 -10.14 21.02 2.00
C GLY A 67 -9.21 20.36 0.98
N LYS A 68 -8.29 19.49 1.43
CA LYS A 68 -7.32 18.82 0.56
C LYS A 68 -7.81 17.45 0.12
N ASN A 69 -7.55 17.16 -1.14
CA ASN A 69 -7.56 15.82 -1.70
C ASN A 69 -6.17 15.18 -1.52
N CYS A 70 -6.14 13.85 -1.49
CA CYS A 70 -4.93 13.05 -1.56
C CYS A 70 -5.12 11.86 -2.49
N VAL A 71 -4.17 11.65 -3.40
CA VAL A 71 -4.15 10.50 -4.30
C VAL A 71 -3.03 9.54 -3.90
N ALA A 72 -3.37 8.25 -3.88
CA ALA A 72 -2.44 7.16 -3.62
C ALA A 72 -2.75 5.96 -4.53
N THR A 73 -1.73 5.43 -5.19
CA THR A 73 -1.82 4.20 -5.98
C THR A 73 -1.28 3.04 -5.17
N ILE A 74 -2.11 2.04 -4.90
CA ILE A 74 -1.79 0.91 -4.01
C ILE A 74 -1.83 -0.39 -4.81
N ARG A 75 -0.79 -1.21 -4.69
CA ARG A 75 -0.74 -2.53 -5.34
C ARG A 75 -1.69 -3.51 -4.66
N ALA A 76 -2.36 -4.33 -5.47
CA ALA A 76 -3.15 -5.46 -4.97
C ALA A 76 -2.24 -6.52 -4.33
N ASN A 77 -1.05 -6.73 -4.90
CA ASN A 77 -0.05 -7.68 -4.42
C ASN A 77 1.31 -6.98 -4.30
N PRO A 78 1.70 -6.51 -3.10
CA PRO A 78 3.03 -5.95 -2.85
C PRO A 78 4.16 -6.96 -3.14
N GLY A 79 5.35 -6.46 -3.45
CA GLY A 79 6.50 -7.31 -3.77
C GLY A 79 7.63 -6.52 -4.43
N THR A 80 8.33 -7.13 -5.40
CA THR A 80 9.39 -6.47 -6.18
C THR A 80 8.93 -5.12 -6.70
N ALA A 81 9.83 -4.12 -6.65
CA ALA A 81 9.52 -2.77 -7.07
C ALA A 81 9.04 -2.73 -8.53
N LYS A 82 8.00 -1.94 -8.78
CA LYS A 82 7.44 -1.69 -10.11
C LYS A 82 7.34 -0.19 -10.34
N ALA A 83 7.47 0.23 -11.59
CA ALA A 83 7.16 1.59 -11.99
C ALA A 83 5.70 1.88 -11.65
N MET A 84 5.46 2.94 -10.88
CA MET A 84 4.12 3.35 -10.46
C MET A 84 4.05 4.87 -10.41
N SER A 85 2.84 5.39 -10.51
CA SER A 85 2.57 6.81 -10.28
C SER A 85 1.23 7.04 -9.61
N ALA A 86 1.11 8.20 -8.95
CA ALA A 86 -0.11 8.76 -8.40
C ALA A 86 -0.10 10.27 -8.66
N SER A 87 -1.15 10.84 -9.24
CA SER A 87 -1.21 12.28 -9.48
C SER A 87 -2.62 12.84 -9.41
N ILE A 88 -2.70 14.15 -9.18
CA ILE A 88 -3.93 14.92 -9.11
C ILE A 88 -3.70 16.32 -9.68
N TYR A 89 -4.71 16.83 -10.38
CA TYR A 89 -4.76 18.13 -11.02
C TYR A 89 -6.10 18.80 -10.76
N VAL A 90 -6.09 20.11 -10.53
CA VAL A 90 -7.28 20.94 -10.32
C VAL A 90 -7.28 22.03 -11.39
N SER A 91 -8.07 21.82 -12.45
CA SER A 91 -7.91 22.56 -13.71
C SER A 91 -8.28 24.05 -13.64
N ASP A 92 -9.13 24.46 -12.71
CA ASP A 92 -9.52 25.86 -12.57
C ASP A 92 -8.56 26.69 -11.71
N THR A 93 -7.71 26.03 -10.91
CA THR A 93 -6.65 26.68 -10.12
C THR A 93 -5.24 26.38 -10.62
N ASP A 94 -5.11 25.52 -11.63
CA ASP A 94 -3.84 25.00 -12.16
C ASP A 94 -2.93 24.33 -11.11
N GLU A 95 -3.53 23.85 -10.02
CA GLU A 95 -2.80 23.19 -8.94
C GLU A 95 -2.61 21.71 -9.25
N TRP A 96 -1.38 21.22 -9.05
CA TRP A 96 -1.00 19.84 -9.35
C TRP A 96 -0.10 19.25 -8.28
N ALA A 97 -0.24 17.94 -8.06
CA ALA A 97 0.75 17.15 -7.33
C ALA A 97 0.86 15.75 -7.93
N GLY A 98 2.05 15.18 -7.86
CA GLY A 98 2.31 13.82 -8.29
C GLY A 98 3.47 13.18 -7.55
N ASP A 99 3.50 11.86 -7.62
CA ASP A 99 4.59 11.00 -7.16
C ASP A 99 4.76 9.86 -8.19
N ASP A 100 5.99 9.63 -8.61
CA ASP A 100 6.34 8.61 -9.60
C ASP A 100 7.73 8.02 -9.33
N GLY A 101 7.89 6.74 -9.66
CA GLY A 101 9.09 5.98 -9.31
C GLY A 101 8.85 4.48 -9.24
N ASN A 102 9.83 3.76 -8.69
CA ASN A 102 9.75 2.31 -8.50
C ASN A 102 9.37 1.98 -7.04
N TYR A 103 8.17 1.43 -6.83
CA TYR A 103 7.65 1.16 -5.49
C TYR A 103 7.29 -0.31 -5.29
N THR A 104 7.45 -0.79 -4.05
CA THR A 104 7.10 -2.16 -3.66
C THR A 104 5.63 -2.32 -3.29
N SER A 105 4.99 -1.25 -2.80
CA SER A 105 3.62 -1.30 -2.24
C SER A 105 2.71 -0.19 -2.75
N TYR A 106 3.13 1.08 -2.72
CA TYR A 106 2.30 2.21 -3.15
C TYR A 106 3.13 3.37 -3.70
N ALA A 107 2.50 4.21 -4.53
CA ALA A 107 2.96 5.56 -4.91
C ALA A 107 2.00 6.61 -4.33
N GLY A 108 2.50 7.80 -4.00
CA GLY A 108 1.84 8.86 -3.23
C GLY A 108 2.43 9.00 -1.82
N PRO A 109 1.87 9.87 -0.96
CA PRO A 109 0.66 10.67 -1.18
C PRO A 109 0.89 11.95 -2.00
N ALA A 110 0.03 12.21 -2.99
CA ALA A 110 -0.01 13.47 -3.72
C ALA A 110 -1.19 14.33 -3.24
N TYR A 111 -0.91 15.49 -2.63
CA TYR A 111 -1.93 16.36 -2.02
C TYR A 111 -2.18 17.63 -2.82
N VAL A 112 -3.46 17.95 -3.08
CA VAL A 112 -3.86 19.24 -3.66
C VAL A 112 -5.13 19.75 -2.98
N TYR A 113 -5.23 21.06 -2.78
CA TYR A 113 -6.46 21.69 -2.31
C TYR A 113 -7.53 21.63 -3.42
N GLY A 114 -8.72 21.09 -3.13
CA GLY A 114 -9.78 20.95 -4.13
C GLY A 114 -11.19 21.18 -3.59
N LYS A 115 -11.33 21.84 -2.44
CA LYS A 115 -12.65 22.15 -1.88
C LYS A 115 -13.41 23.08 -2.82
N GLY A 116 -14.54 22.61 -3.34
CA GLY A 116 -15.36 23.37 -4.29
C GLY A 116 -14.90 23.28 -5.74
N HIS A 117 -13.90 22.45 -6.03
CA HIS A 117 -13.30 22.33 -7.35
C HIS A 117 -13.47 20.90 -7.91
N CYS A 118 -13.51 20.84 -9.23
CA CYS A 118 -13.37 19.61 -10.00
C CYS A 118 -11.92 19.12 -9.94
N VAL A 119 -11.72 17.81 -9.83
CA VAL A 119 -10.35 17.25 -9.82
C VAL A 119 -10.20 16.18 -10.90
N SER A 120 -9.06 16.21 -11.59
CA SER A 120 -8.59 15.11 -12.44
C SER A 120 -7.49 14.38 -11.69
N TRP A 121 -7.47 13.06 -11.73
CA TRP A 121 -6.47 12.27 -11.01
C TRP A 121 -6.14 11.00 -11.78
N SER A 122 -4.95 10.48 -11.55
CA SER A 122 -4.47 9.30 -12.26
C SER A 122 -3.50 8.46 -11.45
N GLY A 123 -3.33 7.22 -11.89
CA GLY A 123 -2.32 6.33 -11.36
C GLY A 123 -1.90 5.28 -12.36
N SER A 124 -0.70 4.72 -12.15
CA SER A 124 -0.16 3.65 -12.99
C SER A 124 0.54 2.58 -12.18
N ILE A 125 0.54 1.35 -12.70
CA ILE A 125 1.37 0.24 -12.22
C ILE A 125 1.89 -0.51 -13.45
N GLY A 126 3.21 -0.52 -13.61
CA GLY A 126 3.86 -1.05 -14.81
C GLY A 126 3.32 -0.34 -16.05
N ASN A 127 2.72 -1.11 -16.95
CA ASN A 127 2.19 -0.62 -18.21
C ASN A 127 0.69 -0.32 -18.20
N VAL A 128 0.00 -0.45 -17.06
CA VAL A 128 -1.43 -0.13 -16.97
C VAL A 128 -1.59 1.24 -16.33
N TYR A 129 -2.29 2.12 -17.03
CA TYR A 129 -2.56 3.50 -16.65
C TYR A 129 -4.06 3.73 -16.53
N VAL A 130 -4.47 4.52 -15.54
CA VAL A 130 -5.85 4.95 -15.36
C VAL A 130 -5.89 6.43 -15.07
N SER A 131 -6.77 7.15 -15.76
CA SER A 131 -7.13 8.53 -15.44
C SER A 131 -8.63 8.66 -15.21
N VAL A 132 -8.98 9.58 -14.30
CA VAL A 132 -10.35 9.97 -14.01
C VAL A 132 -10.41 11.48 -14.07
N ASP A 133 -11.13 11.99 -15.06
CA ASP A 133 -11.36 13.40 -15.30
C ASP A 133 -12.74 13.83 -14.82
N ASN A 134 -12.87 15.11 -14.45
CA ASN A 134 -14.10 15.68 -13.94
C ASN A 134 -14.66 14.92 -12.71
N SER A 135 -13.78 14.40 -11.85
CA SER A 135 -14.19 13.71 -10.63
C SER A 135 -14.75 14.71 -9.63
N ASN A 136 -15.80 14.30 -8.91
CA ASN A 136 -16.51 15.11 -7.91
C ASN A 136 -17.08 16.44 -8.45
N CYS A 137 -17.33 16.50 -9.76
CA CYS A 137 -17.97 17.63 -10.40
C CYS A 137 -19.49 17.52 -10.37
N ALA A 138 -20.18 18.49 -9.75
CA ALA A 138 -21.64 18.51 -9.76
C ALA A 138 -22.25 18.77 -11.16
N LYS A 139 -21.52 19.49 -12.02
CA LYS A 139 -22.01 19.93 -13.35
C LYS A 139 -21.48 19.10 -14.51
N LEU A 140 -20.37 18.39 -14.32
CA LEU A 140 -19.70 17.64 -15.38
C LEU A 140 -19.80 16.15 -15.08
N LYS A 141 -19.96 15.35 -16.12
CA LYS A 141 -19.92 13.90 -15.99
C LYS A 141 -18.47 13.45 -15.82
N GLU A 142 -18.23 12.63 -14.80
CA GLU A 142 -16.94 11.95 -14.64
C GLU A 142 -16.61 11.13 -15.89
N HIS A 143 -15.37 11.26 -16.37
CA HIS A 143 -14.84 10.51 -17.49
C HIS A 143 -13.66 9.68 -17.03
N ARG A 144 -13.67 8.37 -17.31
CA ARG A 144 -12.68 7.44 -16.82
C ARG A 144 -12.11 6.62 -17.96
N VAL A 145 -10.79 6.57 -18.04
CA VAL A 145 -10.05 5.87 -19.08
C VAL A 145 -9.06 4.92 -18.44
N THR A 146 -8.95 3.71 -18.99
CA THR A 146 -7.93 2.72 -18.61
C THR A 146 -7.25 2.23 -19.87
N GLU A 147 -5.92 2.30 -19.86
CA GLU A 147 -5.09 2.02 -21.04
C GLU A 147 -3.93 1.11 -20.65
N VAL A 148 -3.47 0.33 -21.63
CA VAL A 148 -2.21 -0.40 -21.58
C VAL A 148 -1.24 0.34 -22.48
N ARG A 149 -0.10 0.77 -21.92
CA ARG A 149 0.95 1.55 -22.59
C ARG A 149 2.16 0.70 -22.98
#